data_AF-A0A7X5SBK7-F1
#
_entry.id   AF-A0A7X5SBK7-F1
#
_cell.length_a   1.000
_cell.length_b   1.000
_cell.length_c   1.000
_cell.angle_alpha   90.00
_cell.angle_beta   90.00
_cell.angle_gamma   90.00
#
_symmetry.space_group_name_H-M   'P 1'
#
loop_
_entity.id
_entity.type
_entity.pdbx_description
1 polymer ?
#
loop_
_entity_poly.entity_id
_entity_poly.type
_entity_poly.pdbx_seq_one_letter_code
_entity_poly.pdbx_strand_id
1 'polypeptide(L)'
;TKPFPFWEWLIADIRGRRPDVVFLSEAFTRPKMMYRLAKCGFSQSYTYFTWRNHKHELQEYVEELNQGVPRECFRPHFFVNTPDINPLFLQTSGRNGHLIRAALATTLSGLWGMYQGFELCEATPLAPGKEEYLDSEKFQLRAWPERA
;
A
#
# COMPACT_ATOMS: atom_id res chain seq x y z
N THR A 1 5.12 -11.36 10.22
CA THR A 1 4.97 -11.92 11.58
C THR A 1 4.68 -13.42 11.61
N LYS A 2 4.35 -14.07 10.48
CA LYS A 2 4.15 -15.53 10.40
C LYS A 2 5.36 -16.18 9.68
N PRO A 3 5.65 -17.47 9.90
CA PRO A 3 6.78 -18.16 9.27
C PRO A 3 6.68 -18.22 7.74
N PHE A 4 7.82 -18.12 7.03
CA PHE A 4 7.85 -18.27 5.57
C PHE A 4 7.35 -19.63 5.06
N PRO A 5 7.75 -20.78 5.66
CA PRO A 5 7.29 -22.09 5.17
C PRO A 5 5.77 -22.26 5.20
N PHE A 6 5.10 -21.60 6.17
CA PHE A 6 3.64 -21.61 6.23
C PHE A 6 3.02 -20.94 5.00
N TRP A 7 3.54 -19.78 4.58
CA TRP A 7 3.02 -19.08 3.40
C TRP A 7 3.34 -19.82 2.12
N GLU A 8 4.55 -20.37 1.98
CA GLU A 8 4.94 -21.17 0.80
C GLU A 8 4.00 -22.36 0.62
N TRP A 9 3.74 -23.12 1.70
CA TRP A 9 2.79 -24.23 1.69
C TRP A 9 1.37 -23.77 1.33
N LEU A 10 0.84 -22.76 2.03
CA LEU A 10 -0.54 -22.30 1.85
C LEU A 10 -0.79 -21.82 0.42
N ILE A 11 0.13 -21.00 -0.13
CA ILE A 11 -0.01 -20.44 -1.46
C ILE A 11 0.08 -21.55 -2.51
N ALA A 12 1.02 -22.49 -2.37
CA ALA A 12 1.18 -23.61 -3.28
C ALA A 12 -0.05 -24.53 -3.27
N ASP A 13 -0.58 -24.86 -2.09
CA ASP A 13 -1.74 -25.73 -1.92
C ASP A 13 -3.03 -25.13 -2.53
N ILE A 14 -3.26 -23.82 -2.32
CA ILE A 14 -4.40 -23.13 -2.92
C ILE A 14 -4.25 -23.06 -4.44
N ARG A 15 -3.07 -22.68 -4.94
CA ARG A 15 -2.84 -22.55 -6.39
C ARG A 15 -2.76 -23.86 -7.15
N GLY A 16 -2.35 -24.94 -6.49
CA GLY A 16 -2.43 -26.29 -7.05
C GLY A 16 -3.85 -26.69 -7.42
N ARG A 17 -4.86 -26.11 -6.74
CA ARG A 17 -6.29 -26.32 -7.02
C ARG A 17 -6.92 -25.20 -7.85
N ARG A 18 -6.49 -23.95 -7.61
CA ARG A 18 -7.04 -22.71 -8.21
C ARG A 18 -5.91 -21.76 -8.61
N PRO A 19 -5.31 -21.93 -9.79
CA PRO A 19 -4.11 -21.19 -10.20
C PRO A 19 -4.36 -19.68 -10.40
N ASP A 20 -5.63 -19.28 -10.54
CA ASP A 20 -6.10 -17.90 -10.70
C ASP A 20 -6.08 -17.08 -9.41
N VAL A 21 -5.94 -17.71 -8.24
CA VAL A 21 -5.98 -17.00 -6.95
C VAL A 21 -4.76 -16.09 -6.77
N VAL A 22 -5.06 -14.85 -6.37
CA VAL A 22 -4.08 -13.80 -6.10
C VAL A 22 -3.96 -13.59 -4.59
N PHE A 23 -2.72 -13.42 -4.13
CA PHE A 23 -2.38 -13.11 -2.74
C PHE A 23 -1.63 -11.78 -2.67
N LEU A 24 -2.13 -10.85 -1.86
CA LEU A 24 -1.49 -9.56 -1.56
C LEU A 24 -0.80 -9.64 -0.19
N SER A 25 0.49 -9.30 -0.15
CA SER A 25 1.29 -9.24 1.06
C SER A 25 1.21 -7.85 1.70
N GLU A 26 0.45 -7.72 2.79
CA GLU A 26 0.40 -6.51 3.63
C GLU A 26 1.54 -6.56 4.67
N ALA A 27 2.76 -6.29 4.20
CA ALA A 27 3.97 -6.42 5.00
C ALA A 27 4.82 -5.14 4.96
N PHE A 28 4.60 -4.24 5.90
CA PHE A 28 5.49 -3.10 6.15
C PHE A 28 6.63 -3.49 7.09
N THR A 29 7.67 -4.10 6.53
CA THR A 29 8.86 -4.56 7.28
C THR A 29 10.13 -4.21 6.50
N ARG A 30 11.31 -4.74 6.84
CA ARG A 30 12.56 -4.46 6.09
C ARG A 30 12.51 -5.01 4.66
N PRO A 31 13.17 -4.39 3.66
CA PRO A 31 13.07 -4.76 2.25
C PRO A 31 13.37 -6.23 1.97
N LYS A 32 14.44 -6.77 2.59
CA LYS A 32 14.84 -8.19 2.46
C LYS A 32 13.71 -9.16 2.81
N MET A 33 12.91 -8.84 3.82
CA MET A 33 11.79 -9.68 4.25
C MET A 33 10.60 -9.55 3.29
N MET A 34 10.30 -8.33 2.82
CA MET A 34 9.24 -8.07 1.84
C MET A 34 9.52 -8.79 0.52
N TYR A 35 10.74 -8.68 -0.01
CA TYR A 35 11.13 -9.35 -1.26
C TYR A 35 11.16 -10.88 -1.10
N ARG A 36 11.50 -11.38 0.08
CA ARG A 36 11.40 -12.81 0.37
C ARG A 36 9.94 -13.30 0.34
N LEU A 37 8.98 -12.55 0.89
CA LEU A 37 7.55 -12.92 0.80
C LEU A 37 7.08 -12.98 -0.67
N ALA A 38 7.51 -12.04 -1.51
CA ALA A 38 7.21 -12.10 -2.94
C ALA A 38 7.80 -13.37 -3.59
N LYS A 39 9.05 -13.73 -3.27
CA LYS A 39 9.65 -15.00 -3.73
C LYS A 39 8.92 -16.25 -3.21
N CYS A 40 8.35 -16.20 -2.01
CA CYS A 40 7.53 -17.28 -1.45
C CYS A 40 6.21 -17.51 -2.21
N GLY A 41 5.83 -16.62 -3.13
CA GLY A 41 4.68 -16.79 -4.01
C GLY A 41 3.59 -15.74 -3.86
N PHE A 42 3.75 -14.73 -3.00
CA PHE A 42 2.83 -13.59 -2.98
C PHE A 42 2.82 -12.90 -4.35
N SER A 43 1.63 -12.55 -4.82
CA SER A 43 1.44 -12.07 -6.19
C SER A 43 1.71 -10.59 -6.29
N GLN A 44 1.32 -9.88 -5.24
CA GLN A 44 1.33 -8.44 -5.06
C GLN A 44 1.85 -8.15 -3.66
N SER A 45 2.42 -6.96 -3.47
CA SER A 45 2.96 -6.54 -2.20
C SER A 45 2.65 -5.07 -1.94
N TYR A 46 2.27 -4.76 -0.69
CA TYR A 46 2.35 -3.39 -0.19
C TYR A 46 3.79 -2.87 -0.26
N THR A 47 3.93 -1.54 -0.26
CA THR A 47 5.18 -0.84 -0.57
C THR A 47 5.40 0.32 0.39
N TYR A 48 6.56 0.97 0.31
CA TYR A 48 6.81 2.19 1.08
C TYR A 48 6.29 3.46 0.42
N PHE A 49 5.41 3.34 -0.57
CA PHE A 49 4.97 4.46 -1.40
C PHE A 49 4.47 5.65 -0.56
N THR A 50 3.66 5.41 0.48
CA THR A 50 3.11 6.45 1.38
C THR A 50 4.17 7.28 2.10
N TRP A 51 5.37 6.75 2.31
CA TRP A 51 6.51 7.42 2.94
C TRP A 51 7.60 7.84 1.94
N ARG A 52 7.27 7.95 0.64
CA ARG A 52 8.13 8.54 -0.39
C ARG A 52 7.39 9.75 -0.96
N ASN A 53 7.82 10.95 -0.60
CA ASN A 53 7.10 12.20 -0.89
C ASN A 53 7.93 13.16 -1.73
N HIS A 54 9.24 13.18 -1.54
CA HIS A 54 10.13 14.02 -2.31
C HIS A 54 10.51 13.37 -3.64
N LYS A 55 10.87 14.21 -4.62
CA LYS A 55 11.24 13.75 -5.97
C LYS A 55 12.32 12.66 -5.94
N HIS A 56 13.42 12.89 -5.23
CA HIS A 56 14.53 11.93 -5.16
C HIS A 56 14.11 10.61 -4.52
N GLU A 57 13.36 10.65 -3.42
CA GLU A 57 12.83 9.46 -2.74
C GLU A 57 11.96 8.60 -3.66
N LEU A 58 11.08 9.23 -4.44
CA LEU A 58 10.23 8.54 -5.40
C LEU A 58 11.03 7.94 -6.56
N GLN A 59 12.00 8.68 -7.09
CA GLN A 59 12.87 8.21 -8.17
C GLN A 59 13.70 7.02 -7.71
N GLU A 60 14.38 7.14 -6.57
CA GLU A 60 15.20 6.06 -5.99
C GLU A 60 14.35 4.83 -5.71
N TYR A 61 13.14 5.01 -5.15
CA TYR A 61 12.30 3.86 -4.81
C TYR A 61 11.73 3.16 -6.04
N VAL A 62 11.28 3.89 -7.05
CA VAL A 62 10.82 3.29 -8.30
C VAL A 62 11.98 2.62 -9.05
N GLU A 63 13.18 3.21 -9.03
CA GLU A 63 14.37 2.59 -9.59
C GLU A 63 14.71 1.27 -8.86
N GLU A 64 14.71 1.27 -7.52
CA GLU A 64 14.92 0.07 -6.72
C GLU A 64 13.94 -1.04 -7.11
N LEU A 65 12.63 -0.72 -7.21
CA LEU A 65 11.59 -1.69 -7.55
C LEU A 65 11.74 -2.28 -8.96
N ASN A 66 12.35 -1.53 -9.88
CA ASN A 66 12.59 -1.93 -11.26
C ASN A 66 13.97 -2.57 -11.50
N GLN A 67 14.79 -2.71 -10.45
CA GLN A 67 16.12 -3.31 -10.54
C GLN A 67 16.25 -4.58 -9.67
N GLY A 68 17.27 -5.39 -9.95
CA GLY A 68 17.66 -6.53 -9.13
C GLY A 68 16.52 -7.50 -8.80
N VAL A 69 16.47 -7.93 -7.54
CA VAL A 69 15.50 -8.91 -7.02
C VAL A 69 14.03 -8.47 -7.13
N PRO A 70 13.62 -7.25 -6.70
CA PRO A 70 12.21 -6.89 -6.75
C PRO A 70 11.64 -6.89 -8.17
N ARG A 71 12.42 -6.51 -9.19
CA ARG A 71 12.00 -6.58 -10.60
C ARG A 71 11.47 -7.96 -11.01
N GLU A 72 12.06 -9.03 -10.50
CA GLU A 72 11.76 -10.41 -10.92
C GLU A 72 10.51 -11.00 -10.25
N CYS A 73 10.20 -10.57 -9.02
CA CYS A 73 9.18 -11.23 -8.21
C CYS A 73 8.20 -10.30 -7.49
N PHE A 74 8.55 -9.03 -7.29
CA PHE A 74 7.81 -8.11 -6.44
C PHE A 74 6.91 -7.20 -7.29
N ARG A 75 5.60 -7.43 -7.28
CA ARG A 75 4.64 -6.55 -7.95
C ARG A 75 4.12 -5.50 -6.96
N PRO A 76 4.53 -4.22 -7.09
CA PRO A 76 4.21 -3.20 -6.11
C PRO A 76 2.74 -2.78 -6.20
N HIS A 77 2.00 -2.82 -5.09
CA HIS A 77 0.63 -2.32 -5.00
C HIS A 77 0.64 -0.96 -4.28
N PHE A 78 0.50 0.12 -5.05
CA PHE A 78 0.57 1.49 -4.52
C PHE A 78 -0.78 1.93 -3.95
N PHE A 79 -1.01 1.62 -2.69
CA PHE A 79 -2.08 2.24 -1.92
C PHE A 79 -1.74 3.68 -1.58
N VAL A 80 -2.65 4.62 -1.88
CA VAL A 80 -2.46 6.05 -1.54
C VAL A 80 -2.73 6.35 -0.06
N ASN A 81 -3.57 5.53 0.57
CA ASN A 81 -3.88 5.49 1.99
C ASN A 81 -4.38 4.09 2.36
N THR A 82 -4.46 3.79 3.65
CA THR A 82 -5.10 2.58 4.19
C THR A 82 -5.87 2.96 5.47
N PRO A 83 -6.73 2.09 6.02
CA PRO A 83 -7.38 2.36 7.32
C PRO A 83 -6.39 2.63 8.47
N ASP A 84 -5.15 2.17 8.33
CA ASP A 84 -4.07 2.33 9.30
C ASP A 84 -3.06 3.43 8.96
N ILE A 85 -3.06 3.91 7.71
CA ILE A 85 -2.09 4.88 7.20
C ILE A 85 -2.83 6.06 6.55
N ASN A 86 -2.94 7.14 7.31
CA ASN A 86 -3.20 8.52 6.90
C ASN A 86 -1.85 9.24 6.71
N PRO A 87 -1.25 9.24 5.51
CA PRO A 87 0.11 9.73 5.30
C PRO A 87 0.25 11.20 5.69
N LEU A 88 1.33 11.56 6.39
CA LEU A 88 1.60 12.94 6.83
C LEU A 88 1.52 13.97 5.69
N PHE A 89 1.93 13.59 4.48
CA PHE A 89 1.82 14.45 3.30
C PHE A 89 0.36 14.86 3.01
N LEU A 90 -0.61 13.96 3.16
CA LEU A 90 -2.03 14.25 2.89
C LEU A 90 -2.65 15.17 3.95
N GLN A 91 -2.18 15.09 5.19
CA GLN A 91 -2.73 15.83 6.34
C GLN A 91 -2.61 17.36 6.18
N THR A 92 -1.65 17.84 5.38
CA THR A 92 -1.34 19.28 5.24
C THR A 92 -1.42 19.81 3.81
N SER A 93 -1.55 18.94 2.81
CA SER A 93 -1.51 19.31 1.38
C SER A 93 -2.89 19.55 0.74
N GLY A 94 -3.97 19.25 1.47
CA GLY A 94 -5.34 19.40 1.00
C GLY A 94 -5.63 18.59 -0.28
N ARG A 95 -6.61 19.06 -1.06
CA ARG A 95 -7.05 18.36 -2.29
C ARG A 95 -5.93 18.19 -3.32
N ASN A 96 -5.05 19.17 -3.46
CA ASN A 96 -3.95 19.09 -4.42
C ASN A 96 -3.00 17.94 -4.10
N GLY A 97 -2.69 17.71 -2.82
CA GLY A 97 -1.87 16.57 -2.43
C GLY A 97 -2.53 15.23 -2.72
N HIS A 98 -3.83 15.10 -2.48
CA HIS A 98 -4.58 13.88 -2.82
C HIS A 98 -4.52 13.60 -4.33
N LEU A 99 -4.72 14.62 -5.17
CA LEU A 99 -4.59 14.49 -6.61
C LEU A 99 -3.17 14.09 -7.05
N ILE A 100 -2.14 14.69 -6.44
CA ILE A 100 -0.73 14.33 -6.69
C ILE A 100 -0.49 12.85 -6.35
N ARG A 101 -0.94 12.39 -5.17
CA ARG A 101 -0.75 11.00 -4.73
C ARG A 101 -1.50 10.00 -5.62
N ALA A 102 -2.71 10.33 -6.05
CA ALA A 102 -3.47 9.53 -7.00
C ALA A 102 -2.76 9.44 -8.36
N ALA A 103 -2.31 10.56 -8.90
CA ALA A 103 -1.57 10.59 -10.17
C ALA A 103 -0.28 9.75 -10.09
N LEU A 104 0.50 9.90 -9.03
CA LEU A 104 1.72 9.11 -8.82
C LEU A 104 1.41 7.62 -8.68
N ALA A 105 0.42 7.23 -7.88
CA ALA A 105 0.08 5.82 -7.67
C ALA A 105 -0.38 5.14 -8.98
N THR A 106 -1.21 5.82 -9.75
CA THR A 106 -1.81 5.32 -11.01
C THR A 106 -0.84 5.27 -12.18
N THR A 107 0.25 6.05 -12.15
CA THR A 107 1.20 6.14 -13.28
C THR A 107 2.54 5.47 -13.01
N LEU A 108 2.91 5.26 -11.73
CA LEU A 108 4.18 4.64 -11.36
C LEU A 108 4.06 3.14 -11.04
N SER A 109 2.84 2.61 -10.88
CA SER A 109 2.61 1.17 -10.71
C SER A 109 1.44 0.69 -11.55
N GLY A 110 1.55 -0.54 -12.06
CA GLY A 110 0.43 -1.26 -12.69
C GLY A 110 -0.65 -1.70 -11.69
N LEU A 111 -0.42 -1.57 -10.38
CA LEU A 111 -1.37 -1.88 -9.32
C LEU A 111 -1.42 -0.73 -8.32
N TRP A 112 -2.61 -0.20 -8.09
CA TRP A 112 -2.86 0.87 -7.13
C TRP A 112 -4.15 0.61 -6.36
N GLY A 113 -4.32 1.32 -5.25
CA GLY A 113 -5.52 1.23 -4.42
C GLY A 113 -5.75 2.50 -3.64
N MET A 114 -6.98 2.70 -3.20
CA MET A 114 -7.35 3.74 -2.24
C MET A 114 -8.32 3.14 -1.21
N TYR A 115 -8.26 3.65 0.00
CA TYR A 115 -9.26 3.40 1.03
C TYR A 115 -10.30 4.54 1.04
N GLN A 116 -11.57 4.17 1.25
CA GLN A 116 -12.71 5.07 1.21
C GLN A 116 -12.50 6.31 2.11
N GLY A 117 -12.94 7.47 1.62
CA GLY A 117 -12.68 8.78 2.23
C GLY A 117 -11.51 9.52 1.59
N PHE A 118 -10.60 8.82 0.90
CA PHE A 118 -9.51 9.46 0.13
C PHE A 118 -10.05 10.41 -0.95
N GLU A 119 -11.13 10.02 -1.64
CA GLU A 119 -11.78 10.81 -2.67
C GLU A 119 -12.44 12.09 -2.13
N LEU A 120 -12.77 12.10 -0.84
CA LEU A 120 -13.29 13.26 -0.12
C LEU A 120 -12.18 14.10 0.52
N CYS A 121 -10.92 13.73 0.28
CA CYS A 121 -9.74 14.33 0.87
C CYS A 121 -9.72 14.27 2.40
N GLU A 122 -10.30 13.22 2.99
CA GLU A 122 -10.20 12.99 4.43
C GLU A 122 -8.74 12.71 4.81
N ALA A 123 -8.21 13.55 5.69
CA ALA A 123 -6.83 13.43 6.17
C ALA A 123 -6.63 13.96 7.60
N THR A 124 -7.70 14.18 8.39
CA THR A 124 -7.56 14.65 9.77
C THR A 124 -6.91 13.56 10.63
N PRO A 125 -5.72 13.82 11.24
CA PRO A 125 -5.04 12.83 12.07
C PRO A 125 -5.63 12.76 13.48
N LEU A 126 -5.46 11.62 14.15
CA LEU A 126 -5.84 11.41 15.55
C LEU A 126 -5.16 12.41 16.49
N ALA A 127 -3.88 12.71 16.23
CA ALA A 127 -3.08 13.70 16.95
C ALA A 127 -1.91 14.17 16.05
N PRO A 128 -1.24 15.29 16.38
CA PRO A 128 -0.07 15.75 15.61
C PRO A 128 1.02 14.66 15.50
N GLY A 129 1.48 14.42 14.26
CA GLY A 129 2.53 13.42 13.96
C GLY A 129 2.05 11.96 13.95
N LYS A 130 0.74 11.71 14.11
CA LYS A 130 0.13 10.39 14.00
C LYS A 130 -0.33 10.13 12.57
N GLU A 131 -0.22 8.88 12.13
CA GLU A 131 -0.74 8.42 10.83
C GLU A 131 -2.09 7.71 10.98
N GLU A 132 -2.66 7.66 12.19
CA GLU A 132 -4.02 7.20 12.39
C GLU A 132 -5.03 8.31 12.07
N TYR A 133 -6.13 7.95 11.41
CA TYR A 133 -7.26 8.84 11.19
C TYR A 133 -7.95 9.21 12.51
N LEU A 134 -8.35 10.47 12.66
CA LEU A 134 -9.33 10.87 13.66
C LEU A 134 -10.63 10.13 13.38
N ASP A 135 -11.30 9.66 14.44
CA ASP A 135 -12.60 9.00 14.30
C ASP A 135 -12.58 7.78 13.36
N SER A 136 -11.49 7.01 13.39
CA SER A 136 -11.24 5.87 12.49
C SER A 136 -12.40 4.86 12.42
N GLU A 137 -12.80 4.49 11.21
CA GLU A 137 -13.83 3.47 10.94
C GLU A 137 -13.49 2.09 11.55
N LYS A 138 -12.21 1.83 11.84
CA LYS A 138 -11.77 0.61 12.54
C LYS A 138 -12.46 0.42 13.90
N PHE A 139 -12.93 1.51 14.51
CA PHE A 139 -13.50 1.50 15.86
C PHE A 139 -14.93 2.04 15.93
N GLN A 140 -15.50 2.49 14.80
CA GLN A 140 -16.88 2.97 14.74
C GLN A 140 -17.43 2.91 13.32
N LEU A 141 -18.75 2.90 13.19
CA LEU A 141 -19.39 3.05 11.90
C LEU A 141 -19.14 4.46 11.36
N ARG A 142 -18.71 4.56 10.10
CA ARG A 142 -18.58 5.82 9.36
C ARG A 142 -19.57 5.79 8.21
N ALA A 143 -20.41 6.82 8.15
CA ALA A 143 -21.32 7.03 7.03
C ALA A 143 -20.85 8.28 6.29
N TRP A 144 -20.59 8.12 5.00
CA TRP A 144 -20.26 9.24 4.12
C TRP A 144 -21.53 9.73 3.40
N PRO A 145 -21.67 11.03 3.14
CA PRO A 145 -22.80 11.54 2.38
C PRO A 145 -22.89 10.85 1.01
N GLU A 146 -24.10 10.61 0.52
CA GLU A 146 -24.29 10.13 -0.85
C GLU A 146 -23.64 11.12 -1.83
N ARG A 147 -22.91 10.59 -2.82
CA ARG A 147 -22.28 11.41 -3.85
C ARG A 147 -23.40 11.94 -4.77
N ALA A 148 -23.57 13.26 -4.80
CA ALA A 148 -24.47 13.94 -5.76
C ALA A 148 -23.89 13.91 -7.19
#